data_AF-A0A9X3C8I2-F1
#
_entry.id   AF-A0A9X3C8I2-F1
#
_cell.length_a   1.000
_cell.length_b   1.000
_cell.length_c   1.000
_cell.angle_alpha   90.00
_cell.angle_beta   90.00
_cell.angle_gamma   90.00
#
_symmetry.space_group_name_H-M   'P 1'
#
loop_
_entity.id
_entity.type
_entity.pdbx_description
1 polymer ?
#
loop_
_entity_poly.entity_id
_entity_poly.type
_entity_poly.pdbx_seq_one_letter_code
_entity_poly.pdbx_strand_id
1 'polypeptide(L)'
;MKKKYMIVVFNVILGLIVLFFYSNYKKAYTLKEYSPDIKHEKEISEYVIKNGESVLHDKLVRYNEKGNEVVEERIDNFPSGKIMRYTSYDDSGIQAFTILYDEKGNVENFKGHPLIETYQNKIASKRRLKEDVNQYLKVGDTLKHHYLIANIPNAKRTLKIENIDNTNAKRTLKKTSQIGIEVKEVLIKKGINTIQTVVNYKFNDKEKTSITYTESFEVEVH
;
A
#
# COMPACT_ATOMS: atom_id res chain seq x y z
N MET A 1 -44.36 -52.89 1.47
CA MET A 1 -43.06 -52.73 2.19
C MET A 1 -42.16 -51.61 1.68
N LYS A 2 -42.30 -51.04 0.47
CA LYS A 2 -41.28 -50.14 -0.13
C LYS A 2 -41.27 -48.66 0.33
N LYS A 3 -42.42 -48.08 0.73
CA LYS A 3 -42.51 -46.64 1.08
C LYS A 3 -41.78 -46.26 2.39
N LYS A 4 -41.79 -47.14 3.40
CA LYS A 4 -41.15 -46.85 4.71
C LYS A 4 -39.62 -46.79 4.61
N TYR A 5 -39.00 -47.66 3.81
CA TYR A 5 -37.54 -47.63 3.58
C TYR A 5 -37.09 -46.38 2.80
N MET A 6 -37.91 -45.91 1.86
CA MET A 6 -37.58 -44.69 1.10
C MET A 6 -37.46 -43.45 2.00
N ILE A 7 -38.32 -43.34 3.02
CA ILE A 7 -38.28 -42.23 3.99
C ILE A 7 -36.99 -42.30 4.82
N VAL A 8 -36.57 -43.49 5.25
CA VAL A 8 -35.33 -43.67 6.04
C VAL A 8 -34.11 -43.30 5.21
N VAL A 9 -34.01 -43.78 3.96
CA VAL A 9 -32.89 -43.46 3.06
C VAL A 9 -32.82 -41.97 2.76
N PHE A 10 -33.96 -41.31 2.52
CA PHE A 10 -34.00 -39.86 2.28
C PHE A 10 -33.46 -39.06 3.47
N ASN A 11 -33.82 -39.43 4.70
CA ASN A 11 -33.31 -38.75 5.90
C ASN A 11 -31.80 -38.95 6.09
N VAL A 12 -31.27 -40.13 5.78
CA VAL A 12 -29.81 -40.39 5.84
C VAL A 12 -29.06 -39.53 4.83
N ILE A 13 -29.56 -39.44 3.59
CA ILE A 13 -28.95 -38.60 2.54
C ILE A 13 -29.01 -37.12 2.94
N LEU A 14 -30.15 -36.64 3.45
CA LEU A 14 -30.29 -35.26 3.90
C LEU A 14 -29.32 -34.96 5.07
N GLY A 15 -29.18 -35.89 6.01
CA GLY A 15 -28.20 -35.78 7.10
C GLY A 15 -26.76 -35.69 6.61
N LEU A 16 -26.38 -36.52 5.62
CA LEU A 16 -25.05 -36.46 5.01
C LEU A 16 -24.81 -35.16 4.25
N ILE A 17 -25.83 -34.62 3.56
CA ILE A 17 -25.73 -33.32 2.87
C ILE A 17 -25.50 -32.21 3.89
N VAL A 18 -26.26 -32.17 4.99
CA VAL A 18 -26.08 -31.17 6.05
C VAL A 18 -24.69 -31.31 6.69
N LEU A 19 -24.22 -32.53 6.96
CA LEU A 19 -22.89 -32.79 7.52
C LEU A 19 -21.77 -32.36 6.57
N PHE A 20 -21.96 -32.57 5.26
CA PHE A 20 -21.03 -32.14 4.22
C PHE A 20 -20.93 -30.61 4.15
N PHE A 21 -22.05 -29.89 4.16
CA PHE A 21 -22.03 -28.42 4.17
C PHE A 21 -21.48 -27.85 5.47
N TYR A 22 -21.79 -28.47 6.61
CA TYR A 22 -21.25 -28.07 7.91
C TYR A 22 -19.73 -28.24 7.98
N SER A 23 -19.21 -29.37 7.51
CA SER A 23 -17.76 -29.65 7.46
C SER A 23 -16.99 -28.72 6.51
N ASN A 24 -17.65 -28.18 5.49
CA ASN A 24 -17.04 -27.27 4.51
C ASN A 24 -17.21 -25.78 4.89
N TYR A 25 -17.89 -25.46 5.99
CA TYR A 25 -18.10 -24.07 6.41
C TYR A 25 -16.82 -23.48 7.02
N LYS A 26 -16.08 -22.72 6.22
CA LYS A 26 -14.90 -21.98 6.69
C LYS A 26 -15.36 -20.73 7.46
N LYS A 27 -15.07 -20.66 8.75
CA LYS A 27 -15.26 -19.43 9.54
C LYS A 27 -14.08 -18.50 9.30
N ALA A 28 -14.37 -17.29 8.82
CA ALA A 28 -13.42 -16.17 8.82
C ALA A 28 -13.62 -15.35 10.10
N TYR A 29 -12.53 -14.92 10.71
CA TYR A 29 -12.53 -14.08 11.89
C TYR A 29 -11.80 -12.78 11.58
N THR A 30 -12.29 -11.67 12.14
CA THR A 30 -11.75 -10.33 11.88
C THR A 30 -11.43 -9.64 13.19
N LEU A 31 -10.18 -9.22 13.36
CA LEU A 31 -9.74 -8.32 14.41
C LEU A 31 -9.59 -6.91 13.82
N LYS A 32 -9.96 -5.88 14.58
CA LYS A 32 -9.89 -4.48 14.14
C LYS A 32 -9.16 -3.66 15.20
N GLU A 33 -8.10 -2.98 14.81
CA GLU A 33 -7.31 -2.11 15.67
C GLU A 33 -7.28 -0.68 15.10
N TYR A 34 -7.21 0.32 15.97
CA TYR A 34 -7.24 1.74 15.61
C TYR A 34 -5.96 2.43 16.07
N SER A 35 -5.29 3.13 15.15
CA SER A 35 -4.05 3.86 15.44
C SER A 35 -4.34 5.20 16.13
N PRO A 36 -3.73 5.51 17.29
CA PRO A 36 -3.90 6.80 17.96
C PRO A 36 -3.12 7.93 17.27
N ASP A 37 -2.04 7.61 16.55
CA ASP A 37 -1.10 8.57 15.98
C ASP A 37 -1.60 9.21 14.68
N ILE A 38 -2.49 8.53 13.97
CA ILE A 38 -3.05 8.98 12.68
C ILE A 38 -4.57 8.86 12.75
N LYS A 39 -5.21 10.01 12.95
CA LYS A 39 -6.68 10.13 12.96
C LYS A 39 -7.21 9.54 11.65
N HIS A 40 -8.01 8.47 11.75
CA HIS A 40 -8.67 7.74 10.64
C HIS A 40 -7.89 6.58 9.99
N GLU A 41 -6.80 6.09 10.58
CA GLU A 41 -6.21 4.78 10.21
C GLU A 41 -6.84 3.63 11.00
N LYS A 42 -7.04 2.50 10.31
CA LYS A 42 -7.59 1.27 10.87
C LYS A 42 -6.85 0.08 10.30
N GLU A 43 -6.32 -0.75 11.18
CA GLU A 43 -5.72 -2.02 10.83
C GLU A 43 -6.78 -3.13 10.98
N ILE A 44 -6.91 -3.96 9.95
CA ILE A 44 -7.86 -5.06 9.90
C ILE A 44 -7.05 -6.33 9.65
N SER A 45 -6.99 -7.20 10.65
CA SER A 45 -6.40 -8.53 10.54
C SER A 45 -7.52 -9.55 10.36
N GLU A 46 -7.53 -10.23 9.22
CA GLU A 46 -8.43 -11.33 8.93
C GLU A 46 -7.68 -12.65 8.95
N TYR A 47 -8.23 -13.67 9.59
CA TYR A 47 -7.65 -15.00 9.53
C TYR A 47 -8.68 -16.07 9.18
N VAL A 48 -8.20 -17.08 8.45
CA VAL A 48 -8.98 -18.26 8.05
C VAL A 48 -8.26 -19.51 8.53
N ILE A 49 -8.98 -20.41 9.18
CA ILE A 49 -8.45 -21.72 9.56
C ILE A 49 -8.68 -22.68 8.40
N LYS A 50 -7.60 -23.21 7.83
CA LYS A 50 -7.62 -24.19 6.74
C LYS A 50 -6.79 -25.40 7.17
N ASN A 51 -7.40 -26.58 7.21
CA ASN A 51 -6.74 -27.84 7.60
C ASN A 51 -6.05 -27.80 8.98
N GLY A 52 -6.57 -27.00 9.92
CA GLY A 52 -5.98 -26.83 11.26
C GLY A 52 -4.90 -25.75 11.35
N GLU A 53 -4.51 -25.12 10.25
CA GLU A 53 -3.54 -24.04 10.21
C GLU A 53 -4.24 -22.69 9.97
N SER A 54 -3.78 -21.63 10.64
CA SER A 54 -4.29 -20.27 10.45
C SER A 54 -3.52 -19.57 9.34
N VAL A 55 -4.24 -19.05 8.34
CA VAL A 55 -3.68 -18.13 7.34
C VAL A 55 -4.10 -16.72 7.72
N LEU A 56 -3.11 -15.84 7.99
CA LEU A 56 -3.32 -14.45 8.39
C LEU A 56 -3.20 -13.53 7.17
N HIS A 57 -4.17 -12.64 7.02
CA HIS A 57 -4.21 -11.56 6.04
C HIS A 57 -4.38 -10.24 6.78
N ASP A 58 -3.35 -9.41 6.73
CA ASP A 58 -3.41 -8.08 7.33
C ASP A 58 -3.69 -7.06 6.23
N LYS A 59 -4.63 -6.18 6.51
CA LYS A 59 -5.09 -5.13 5.60
C LYS A 59 -5.07 -3.82 6.35
N LEU A 60 -4.27 -2.89 5.87
CA LEU A 60 -4.30 -1.52 6.38
C LEU A 60 -5.25 -0.69 5.53
N VAL A 61 -6.22 -0.05 6.19
CA VAL A 61 -7.18 0.82 5.55
C VAL A 61 -7.18 2.20 6.20
N ARG A 62 -7.35 3.22 5.37
CA ARG A 62 -7.64 4.59 5.81
C ARG A 62 -9.00 5.03 5.32
N TYR A 63 -9.57 6.03 5.96
CA TYR A 63 -10.75 6.72 5.44
C TYR A 63 -10.33 8.05 4.81
N ASN A 64 -10.76 8.30 3.57
CA ASN A 64 -10.52 9.59 2.93
C ASN A 64 -11.44 10.68 3.50
N GLU A 65 -11.28 11.94 3.05
CA GLU A 65 -12.09 13.08 3.52
C GLU A 65 -13.61 12.91 3.27
N LYS A 66 -13.98 12.05 2.31
CA LYS A 66 -15.39 11.71 2.02
C LYS A 66 -15.91 10.55 2.88
N GLY A 67 -15.08 10.00 3.76
CA GLY A 67 -15.41 8.85 4.60
C GLY A 67 -15.36 7.50 3.88
N ASN A 68 -14.80 7.43 2.65
CA ASN A 68 -14.66 6.18 1.93
C ASN A 68 -13.41 5.42 2.39
N GLU A 69 -13.55 4.11 2.55
CA GLU A 69 -12.42 3.21 2.84
C GLU A 69 -11.49 3.13 1.64
N VAL A 70 -10.20 3.33 1.88
CA VAL A 70 -9.11 3.17 0.92
C VAL A 70 -8.12 2.19 1.52
N VAL A 71 -7.83 1.12 0.78
CA VAL A 71 -6.78 0.17 1.15
C VAL A 71 -5.45 0.80 0.82
N GLU A 72 -4.54 0.90 1.79
CA GLU A 72 -3.19 1.41 1.54
C GLU A 72 -2.21 0.25 1.33
N GLU A 73 -2.34 -0.77 2.18
CA GLU A 73 -1.41 -1.89 2.23
C GLU A 73 -2.15 -3.19 2.51
N ARG A 74 -1.58 -4.28 1.99
CA ARG A 74 -2.01 -5.65 2.26
C ARG A 74 -0.79 -6.53 2.48
N ILE A 75 -0.84 -7.33 3.53
CA ILE A 75 0.13 -8.39 3.83
C ILE A 75 -0.61 -9.72 3.80
N ASP A 76 -0.12 -10.64 3.00
CA ASP A 76 -0.56 -12.03 3.03
C ASP A 76 0.57 -12.88 3.60
N ASN A 77 0.24 -13.79 4.51
CA ASN A 77 1.19 -14.65 5.18
C ASN A 77 1.07 -16.10 4.73
N PHE A 78 2.17 -16.84 4.82
CA PHE A 78 2.17 -18.30 4.81
C PHE A 78 1.44 -18.85 6.05
N PRO A 79 1.04 -20.13 6.06
CA PRO A 79 0.50 -20.79 7.25
C PRO A 79 1.46 -20.74 8.46
N SER A 80 2.77 -20.64 8.19
CA SER A 80 3.80 -20.45 9.21
C SER A 80 3.78 -19.08 9.89
N GLY A 81 2.93 -18.15 9.44
CA GLY A 81 2.87 -16.76 9.91
C GLY A 81 3.94 -15.85 9.31
N LYS A 82 4.82 -16.36 8.46
CA LYS A 82 5.80 -15.54 7.74
C LYS A 82 5.14 -14.81 6.57
N ILE A 83 5.64 -13.61 6.28
CA ILE A 83 5.16 -12.80 5.17
C ILE A 83 5.43 -13.52 3.85
N MET A 84 4.38 -13.71 3.06
CA MET A 84 4.42 -14.27 1.71
C MET A 84 4.38 -13.16 0.66
N ARG A 85 3.56 -12.13 0.90
CA ARG A 85 3.34 -11.05 -0.04
C ARG A 85 3.05 -9.75 0.69
N TYR A 86 3.65 -8.68 0.21
CA TYR A 86 3.26 -7.32 0.55
C TYR A 86 2.79 -6.60 -0.72
N THR A 87 1.68 -5.89 -0.64
CA THR A 87 1.10 -5.10 -1.71
C THR A 87 0.74 -3.70 -1.20
N SER A 88 1.17 -2.66 -1.91
CA SER A 88 0.71 -1.29 -1.68
C SER A 88 -0.19 -0.80 -2.80
N TYR A 89 -1.05 0.15 -2.47
CA TYR A 89 -2.04 0.74 -3.38
C TYR A 89 -1.87 2.26 -3.45
N ASP A 90 -2.28 2.83 -4.58
CA ASP A 90 -2.31 4.28 -4.75
C ASP A 90 -3.56 4.93 -4.11
N ASP A 91 -3.68 6.25 -4.20
CA ASP A 91 -4.82 7.00 -3.69
C ASP A 91 -6.17 6.58 -4.32
N SER A 92 -6.16 5.91 -5.47
CA SER A 92 -7.35 5.42 -6.18
C SER A 92 -7.67 3.95 -5.84
N GLY A 93 -6.88 3.32 -4.96
CA GLY A 93 -7.00 1.90 -4.63
C GLY A 93 -6.45 0.97 -5.72
N ILE A 94 -5.68 1.49 -6.67
CA ILE A 94 -5.03 0.70 -7.72
C ILE A 94 -3.70 0.18 -7.17
N GLN A 95 -3.39 -1.10 -7.43
CA GLN A 95 -2.15 -1.71 -6.98
C GLN A 95 -0.93 -0.98 -7.56
N ALA A 96 -0.12 -0.41 -6.68
CA ALA A 96 1.06 0.37 -7.00
C ALA A 96 2.33 -0.48 -7.04
N PHE A 97 2.50 -1.33 -6.01
CA PHE A 97 3.68 -2.17 -5.84
C PHE A 97 3.33 -3.50 -5.20
N THR A 98 4.09 -4.55 -5.52
CA THR A 98 3.99 -5.84 -4.85
C THR A 98 5.35 -6.50 -4.78
N ILE A 99 5.64 -7.13 -3.66
CA ILE A 99 6.83 -7.93 -3.41
C ILE A 99 6.43 -9.27 -2.82
N LEU A 100 7.07 -10.33 -3.31
CA LEU A 100 6.86 -11.71 -2.91
C LEU A 100 8.09 -12.21 -2.16
N TYR A 101 7.84 -13.00 -1.14
CA TYR A 101 8.88 -13.61 -0.32
C TYR A 101 8.74 -15.13 -0.32
N ASP A 102 9.86 -15.83 -0.20
CA ASP A 102 9.88 -17.26 0.06
C ASP A 102 9.53 -17.56 1.54
N GLU A 103 9.32 -18.82 1.90
CA GLU A 103 9.08 -19.21 3.29
C GLU A 103 10.27 -18.96 4.23
N LYS A 104 11.44 -18.57 3.72
CA LYS A 104 12.60 -18.17 4.52
C LYS A 104 12.63 -16.65 4.77
N GLY A 105 11.79 -15.88 4.08
CA GLY A 105 11.72 -14.42 4.15
C GLY A 105 12.63 -13.69 3.17
N ASN A 106 13.20 -14.39 2.19
CA ASN A 106 14.01 -13.82 1.10
C ASN A 106 13.10 -13.29 0.00
N VAL A 107 13.55 -12.28 -0.74
CA VAL A 107 12.77 -11.66 -1.82
C VAL A 107 12.84 -12.53 -3.07
N GLU A 108 11.72 -13.13 -3.46
CA GLU A 108 11.63 -13.90 -4.70
C GLU A 108 11.45 -12.98 -5.92
N ASN A 109 10.48 -12.07 -5.84
CA ASN A 109 10.11 -11.22 -6.97
C ASN A 109 9.43 -9.92 -6.50
N PHE A 110 9.42 -8.90 -7.35
CA PHE A 110 8.60 -7.71 -7.14
C PHE A 110 8.10 -7.13 -8.46
N LYS A 111 7.04 -6.34 -8.41
CA LYS A 111 6.46 -5.62 -9.55
C LYS A 111 5.95 -4.25 -9.12
N GLY A 112 6.04 -3.27 -10.02
CA GLY A 112 5.46 -1.93 -9.84
C GLY A 112 6.46 -0.92 -9.27
N HIS A 113 5.92 0.15 -8.69
CA HIS A 113 6.69 1.30 -8.21
C HIS A 113 6.45 1.52 -6.72
N PRO A 114 7.46 1.29 -5.86
CA PRO A 114 7.35 1.50 -4.42
C PRO A 114 7.46 2.98 -4.01
N LEU A 115 7.60 3.89 -4.99
CA LEU A 115 7.64 5.33 -4.84
C LEU A 115 6.79 5.93 -5.96
N ILE A 116 5.77 6.70 -5.60
CA ILE A 116 4.89 7.41 -6.54
C ILE A 116 4.70 8.83 -6.04
N GLU A 117 4.98 9.81 -6.89
CA GLU A 117 4.54 11.20 -6.66
C GLU A 117 3.06 11.31 -7.09
N THR A 118 2.21 11.90 -6.24
CA THR A 118 0.75 11.88 -6.45
C THR A 118 0.13 13.27 -6.55
N TYR A 119 0.85 14.34 -6.22
CA TYR A 119 0.30 15.70 -6.22
C TYR A 119 0.53 16.38 -7.58
N GLN A 120 1.77 16.39 -8.04
CA GLN A 120 2.13 16.91 -9.36
C GLN A 120 1.61 16.01 -10.48
N ASN A 121 1.48 14.70 -10.26
CA ASN A 121 0.80 13.82 -11.21
C ASN A 121 -0.71 14.15 -11.38
N LYS A 122 -1.41 14.58 -10.31
CA LYS A 122 -2.80 15.09 -10.41
C LYS A 122 -2.88 16.42 -11.17
N ILE A 123 -1.85 17.25 -11.07
CA ILE A 123 -1.72 18.50 -11.84
C ILE A 123 -1.40 18.19 -13.31
N ALA A 124 -0.47 17.25 -13.56
CA ALA A 124 -0.08 16.83 -14.90
C ALA A 124 -1.20 16.08 -15.63
N SER A 125 -2.03 15.30 -14.93
CA SER A 125 -3.22 14.67 -15.52
C SER A 125 -4.25 15.71 -15.96
N LYS A 126 -4.45 16.79 -15.18
CA LYS A 126 -5.27 17.94 -15.60
C LYS A 126 -4.69 18.67 -16.81
N ARG A 127 -3.36 18.84 -16.88
CA ARG A 127 -2.67 19.37 -18.08
C ARG A 127 -2.89 18.49 -19.32
N ARG A 128 -2.82 17.15 -19.17
CA ARG A 128 -3.12 16.20 -20.27
C ARG A 128 -4.58 16.27 -20.72
N LEU A 129 -5.48 16.63 -19.82
CA LEU A 129 -6.90 16.88 -20.10
C LEU A 129 -7.18 18.30 -20.63
N LYS A 130 -6.15 19.10 -20.94
CA LYS A 130 -6.24 20.49 -21.42
C LYS A 130 -6.99 21.44 -20.47
N GLU A 131 -7.01 21.14 -19.17
CA GLU A 131 -7.38 22.13 -18.16
C GLU A 131 -6.13 22.97 -17.86
N ASP A 132 -6.24 24.30 -17.92
CA ASP A 132 -5.14 25.24 -17.64
C ASP A 132 -4.65 25.07 -16.20
N VAL A 133 -3.59 24.28 -16.00
CA VAL A 133 -2.84 24.27 -14.73
C VAL A 133 -1.59 25.12 -14.88
N ASN A 134 -1.80 26.43 -14.92
CA ASN A 134 -0.75 27.43 -14.77
C ASN A 134 -0.38 27.57 -13.29
N GLN A 135 0.57 26.74 -12.84
CA GLN A 135 1.23 27.01 -11.56
C GLN A 135 2.23 28.15 -11.79
N TYR A 136 1.77 29.39 -11.62
CA TYR A 136 2.64 30.57 -11.56
C TYR A 136 3.35 30.62 -10.20
N LEU A 137 4.41 29.81 -10.05
CA LEU A 137 5.24 29.83 -8.84
C LEU A 137 6.26 30.97 -8.94
N LYS A 138 6.49 31.66 -7.83
CA LYS A 138 7.50 32.72 -7.70
C LYS A 138 8.53 32.34 -6.65
N VAL A 139 9.67 33.02 -6.70
CA VAL A 139 10.65 32.95 -5.62
C VAL A 139 10.00 33.38 -4.30
N GLY A 140 10.14 32.55 -3.27
CA GLY A 140 9.49 32.69 -1.96
C GLY A 140 8.24 31.83 -1.79
N ASP A 141 7.66 31.31 -2.86
CA ASP A 141 6.49 30.43 -2.77
C ASP A 141 6.84 29.07 -2.17
N THR A 142 5.82 28.43 -1.59
CA THR A 142 5.96 27.07 -1.05
C THR A 142 5.38 26.06 -2.04
N LEU A 143 6.25 25.25 -2.63
CA LEU A 143 5.87 24.07 -3.39
C LEU A 143 5.36 23.00 -2.43
N LYS A 144 4.14 22.50 -2.68
CA LYS A 144 3.58 21.33 -1.99
C LYS A 144 3.58 20.14 -2.94
N HIS A 145 3.98 18.99 -2.44
CA HIS A 145 3.89 17.73 -3.16
C HIS A 145 3.72 16.56 -2.19
N HIS A 146 3.31 15.40 -2.72
CA HIS A 146 2.95 14.24 -1.90
C HIS A 146 3.44 12.96 -2.55
N TYR A 147 4.04 12.09 -1.73
CA TYR A 147 4.54 10.79 -2.16
C TYR A 147 3.81 9.66 -1.45
N LEU A 148 3.54 8.59 -2.19
CA LEU A 148 3.22 7.28 -1.66
C LEU A 148 4.49 6.42 -1.74
N ILE A 149 4.96 5.93 -0.60
CA ILE A 149 6.20 5.19 -0.46
C ILE A 149 5.90 3.91 0.30
N ALA A 150 6.07 2.78 -0.37
CA ALA A 150 5.80 1.46 0.20
C ALA A 150 6.52 1.26 1.55
N ASN A 151 5.83 0.70 2.54
CA ASN A 151 6.42 0.27 3.80
C ASN A 151 6.86 -1.20 3.72
N ILE A 152 7.81 -1.48 2.81
CA ILE A 152 8.23 -2.85 2.49
C ILE A 152 8.73 -3.58 3.75
N PRO A 153 8.10 -4.72 4.15
CA PRO A 153 8.53 -5.48 5.31
C PRO A 153 9.95 -6.05 5.14
N ASN A 154 10.62 -6.30 6.27
CA ASN A 154 11.98 -6.86 6.33
C ASN A 154 13.04 -6.04 5.56
N ALA A 155 12.77 -4.76 5.30
CA ALA A 155 13.68 -3.85 4.64
C ALA A 155 13.92 -2.58 5.46
N LYS A 156 15.17 -2.11 5.48
CA LYS A 156 15.52 -0.79 5.98
C LYS A 156 15.34 0.22 4.85
N ARG A 157 14.46 1.18 5.05
CA ARG A 157 14.14 2.24 4.08
C ARG A 157 14.96 3.49 4.37
N THR A 158 15.57 4.05 3.32
CA THR A 158 16.13 5.42 3.33
C THR A 158 15.48 6.24 2.23
N LEU A 159 15.07 7.46 2.56
CA LEU A 159 14.44 8.41 1.64
C LEU A 159 15.32 9.65 1.52
N LYS A 160 15.60 10.06 0.28
CA LYS A 160 16.26 11.32 -0.03
C LYS A 160 15.37 12.10 -0.98
N ILE A 161 15.06 13.35 -0.64
CA ILE A 161 14.37 14.29 -1.51
C ILE A 161 15.32 15.46 -1.71
N GLU A 162 15.55 15.87 -2.94
CA GLU A 162 16.41 16.99 -3.26
C GLU A 162 15.89 17.79 -4.44
N ASN A 163 16.19 19.08 -4.44
CA ASN A 163 16.05 19.93 -5.59
C ASN A 163 17.45 19.99 -6.22
N ILE A 164 17.63 19.37 -7.38
CA ILE A 164 18.94 19.22 -8.02
C ILE A 164 19.51 20.59 -8.36
N ASP A 165 18.64 21.52 -8.73
CA ASP A 165 18.99 22.88 -9.07
C ASP A 165 19.30 23.74 -7.83
N ASN A 166 18.97 23.24 -6.63
CA ASN A 166 19.08 23.95 -5.38
C ASN A 166 19.08 23.07 -4.12
N THR A 167 20.27 22.72 -3.64
CA THR A 167 20.43 21.86 -2.47
C THR A 167 20.13 22.54 -1.13
N ASN A 168 19.99 23.87 -1.09
CA ASN A 168 19.80 24.65 0.14
C ASN A 168 18.34 25.02 0.43
N ALA A 169 17.40 24.55 -0.38
CA ALA A 169 15.98 24.84 -0.18
C ALA A 169 15.49 24.32 1.18
N LYS A 170 14.82 25.19 1.95
CA LYS A 170 14.22 24.80 3.24
C LYS A 170 13.02 23.90 2.98
N ARG A 171 13.03 22.70 3.56
CA ARG A 171 12.00 21.68 3.38
C ARG A 171 11.45 21.17 4.72
N THR A 172 10.17 20.85 4.72
CA THR A 172 9.51 20.14 5.83
C THR A 172 8.80 18.91 5.30
N LEU A 173 8.88 17.80 6.05
CA LEU A 173 8.23 16.53 5.74
C LEU A 173 7.21 16.24 6.82
N LYS A 174 6.01 15.81 6.43
CA LYS A 174 4.96 15.37 7.34
C LYS A 174 4.43 14.02 6.87
N LYS A 175 4.45 13.03 7.76
CA LYS A 175 3.76 11.75 7.53
C LYS A 175 2.26 12.00 7.49
N THR A 176 1.59 11.55 6.43
CA THR A 176 0.14 11.66 6.24
C THR A 176 -0.57 10.33 6.41
N SER A 177 0.13 9.23 6.12
CA SER A 177 -0.29 7.86 6.43
C SER A 177 0.92 6.93 6.55
N GLN A 178 0.74 5.61 6.70
CA GLN A 178 1.85 4.66 6.72
C GLN A 178 2.75 4.75 5.48
N ILE A 179 2.15 4.96 4.32
CA ILE A 179 2.87 5.11 3.05
C ILE A 179 2.92 6.56 2.56
N GLY A 180 2.08 7.46 3.10
CA GLY A 180 1.97 8.85 2.66
C GLY A 180 2.95 9.81 3.32
N ILE A 181 3.63 10.62 2.51
CA ILE A 181 4.47 11.73 2.98
C ILE A 181 4.14 13.00 2.20
N GLU A 182 3.70 14.04 2.91
CA GLU A 182 3.58 15.39 2.40
C GLU A 182 4.91 16.13 2.57
N VAL A 183 5.28 16.88 1.52
CA VAL A 183 6.49 17.68 1.49
C VAL A 183 6.12 19.12 1.15
N LYS A 184 6.71 20.05 1.91
CA LYS A 184 6.66 21.48 1.62
C LYS A 184 8.07 22.00 1.45
N GLU A 185 8.34 22.64 0.32
CA GLU A 185 9.63 23.23 -0.03
C GLU A 185 9.47 24.70 -0.39
N VAL A 186 10.31 25.57 0.18
CA VAL A 186 10.36 26.98 -0.21
C VAL A 186 11.23 27.13 -1.46
N LEU A 187 10.65 27.66 -2.53
CA LEU A 187 11.33 27.90 -3.80
C LEU A 187 12.18 29.16 -3.70
N ILE A 188 13.48 29.04 -3.91
CA ILE A 188 14.41 30.17 -3.77
C ILE A 188 15.20 30.47 -5.06
N LYS A 189 14.99 29.70 -6.13
CA LYS A 189 15.67 29.87 -7.42
C LYS A 189 14.66 30.01 -8.56
N LYS A 190 14.81 31.07 -9.35
CA LYS A 190 14.05 31.31 -10.58
C LYS A 190 14.48 30.35 -11.70
N GLY A 191 13.56 29.99 -12.57
CA GLY A 191 13.76 29.08 -13.69
C GLY A 191 13.16 27.70 -13.43
N ILE A 192 13.56 26.73 -14.26
CA ILE A 192 13.16 25.33 -14.10
C ILE A 192 13.95 24.74 -12.94
N ASN A 193 13.24 24.14 -11.99
CA ASN A 193 13.79 23.43 -10.85
C ASN A 193 13.38 21.97 -10.92
N THR A 194 14.35 21.06 -10.86
CA THR A 194 14.14 19.61 -10.90
C THR A 194 14.12 19.05 -9.48
N ILE A 195 12.97 18.54 -9.06
CA ILE A 195 12.82 17.83 -7.80
C ILE A 195 13.04 16.35 -8.04
N GLN A 196 13.98 15.75 -7.32
CA GLN A 196 14.28 14.34 -7.37
C GLN A 196 14.03 13.70 -6.00
N THR A 197 13.42 12.52 -6.02
CA THR A 197 13.22 11.69 -4.84
C THR A 197 13.80 10.32 -5.09
N VAL A 198 14.67 9.88 -4.19
CA VAL A 198 15.31 8.56 -4.22
C VAL A 198 14.89 7.80 -2.98
N VAL A 199 14.33 6.61 -3.17
CA VAL A 199 14.10 5.65 -2.08
C VAL A 199 15.00 4.45 -2.28
N ASN A 200 15.68 4.03 -1.21
CA ASN A 200 16.45 2.80 -1.18
C ASN A 200 15.90 1.89 -0.09
N TYR A 201 15.70 0.62 -0.44
CA TYR A 201 15.35 -0.45 0.46
C TYR A 201 16.53 -1.41 0.55
N LYS A 202 17.07 -1.58 1.75
CA LYS A 202 18.09 -2.58 2.04
C LYS A 202 17.46 -3.75 2.78
N PHE A 203 17.52 -4.94 2.20
CA PHE A 203 16.95 -6.15 2.78
C PHE A 203 17.98 -6.86 3.67
N ASN A 204 17.50 -7.60 4.66
CA ASN A 204 18.35 -8.49 5.46
C ASN A 204 18.56 -9.87 4.79
N ASP A 205 18.31 -9.95 3.48
CA ASP A 205 18.41 -11.15 2.64
C ASP A 205 19.87 -11.37 2.17
N LYS A 206 20.25 -12.64 2.00
CA LYS A 206 21.56 -13.05 1.46
C LYS A 206 21.67 -12.87 -0.04
N GLU A 207 20.57 -12.98 -0.78
CA GLU A 207 20.57 -12.99 -2.25
C GLU A 207 20.29 -11.59 -2.83
N LYS A 208 19.25 -10.90 -2.33
CA LYS A 208 18.88 -9.57 -2.81
C LYS A 208 19.11 -8.51 -1.75
N THR A 209 20.21 -7.77 -1.90
CA THR A 209 20.67 -6.87 -0.83
C THR A 209 19.98 -5.50 -0.84
N SER A 210 19.58 -4.98 -2.01
CA SER A 210 18.90 -3.69 -2.09
C SER A 210 18.07 -3.45 -3.35
N ILE A 211 17.13 -2.52 -3.26
CA ILE A 211 16.37 -1.97 -4.38
C ILE A 211 16.38 -0.45 -4.26
N THR A 212 16.67 0.27 -5.34
CA THR A 212 16.63 1.73 -5.40
C THR A 212 15.65 2.20 -6.47
N TYR A 213 14.81 3.17 -6.14
CA TYR A 213 13.92 3.83 -7.08
C TYR A 213 14.11 5.34 -7.01
N THR A 214 14.02 5.96 -8.18
CA THR A 214 14.13 7.40 -8.35
C THR A 214 12.91 7.91 -9.09
N GLU A 215 12.29 8.96 -8.57
CA GLU A 215 11.22 9.71 -9.22
C GLU A 215 11.64 11.18 -9.32
N SER A 216 11.32 11.84 -10.44
CA SER A 216 11.64 13.25 -10.61
C SER A 216 10.59 14.01 -11.39
N PHE A 217 10.40 15.27 -11.06
CA PHE A 217 9.56 16.19 -11.81
C PHE A 217 10.15 17.59 -11.83
N GLU A 218 9.72 18.39 -12.80
CA GLU A 218 10.16 19.77 -12.97
C GLU A 218 9.05 20.75 -12.57
N VAL A 219 9.46 21.89 -12.01
CA VAL A 219 8.59 23.03 -11.74
C VAL A 219 9.23 24.31 -12.28
N GLU A 220 8.43 25.15 -12.92
CA GLU A 220 8.87 26.45 -13.41
C GLU A 220 8.57 27.52 -12.35
N VAL A 221 9.59 28.34 -12.05
CA VAL A 221 9.51 29.45 -11.09
C VAL A 221 9.84 30.76 -11.80
N HIS A 222 8.97 31.75 -11.71
CA HIS A 222 9.07 33.05 -12.37
C HIS A 222 9.63 34.16 -11.48
#